data_AF-A0AAW4N0D2-F1
#
_entry.id   AF-A0AAW4N0D2-F1
#
_cell.length_a   1.000
_cell.length_b   1.000
_cell.length_c   1.000
_cell.angle_alpha   90.00
_cell.angle_beta   90.00
_cell.angle_gamma   90.00
#
_symmetry.space_group_name_H-M   'P 1'
#
loop_
_entity.id
_entity.type
_entity.pdbx_description
1 polymer ?
#
loop_
_entity_poly.entity_id
_entity_poly.type
_entity_poly.pdbx_seq_one_letter_code
_entity_poly.pdbx_strand_id
1 'polypeptide(L)'
;MLLIALIPTLIVWGVIIYVVYLLIVALKKYIKSEPVRKEKEEYVKTLGGVIKKHRMECQMTQEFVAETLGVSRQAVSKWGNGSSDPSTTNLIALASLFDITPVEMLKEIR
;
A
#
# COMPACT_ATOMS: atom_id res chain seq x y z
N MET A 1 -46.40 -31.68 21.01
CA MET A 1 -45.90 -30.48 21.73
C MET A 1 -44.38 -30.35 21.62
N LEU A 2 -43.57 -31.35 21.99
CA LEU A 2 -42.09 -31.31 21.88
C LEU A 2 -41.52 -31.19 20.45
N LEU A 3 -42.11 -31.88 19.47
CA LEU A 3 -41.65 -31.89 18.07
C LEU A 3 -41.79 -30.53 17.36
N ILE A 4 -42.80 -29.74 17.73
CA ILE A 4 -43.06 -28.41 17.16
C ILE A 4 -42.04 -27.38 17.69
N ALA A 5 -41.54 -27.57 18.92
CA ALA A 5 -40.53 -26.70 19.52
C ALA A 5 -39.10 -26.97 18.99
N LEU A 6 -38.85 -28.12 18.35
CA LEU A 6 -37.53 -28.44 17.79
C LEU A 6 -37.20 -27.63 16.53
N ILE A 7 -38.20 -27.36 15.69
CA ILE A 7 -38.03 -26.61 14.44
C ILE A 7 -37.44 -25.20 14.66
N PRO A 8 -38.00 -24.33 15.53
CA PRO A 8 -37.41 -23.02 15.79
C PRO A 8 -36.02 -23.12 16.42
N THR A 9 -35.75 -24.13 17.25
CA THR A 9 -34.42 -24.31 17.83
C THR A 9 -33.35 -24.64 16.78
N LEU A 10 -33.69 -25.46 15.78
CA LEU A 10 -32.78 -25.78 14.68
C LEU A 10 -32.49 -24.55 13.80
N ILE A 11 -33.49 -23.72 13.56
CA ILE A 11 -33.32 -22.45 12.82
C ILE A 11 -32.37 -21.53 13.60
N VAL A 12 -32.57 -21.37 14.91
CA VAL A 12 -31.70 -20.55 15.75
C VAL A 12 -30.26 -21.08 15.73
N TRP A 13 -30.05 -22.40 15.84
CA TRP A 13 -28.73 -23.01 15.71
C TRP A 13 -28.10 -22.78 14.33
N GLY A 14 -28.89 -22.86 13.25
CA GLY A 14 -28.42 -22.57 11.90
C GLY A 14 -27.96 -21.12 11.74
N VAL A 15 -28.70 -20.17 12.31
CA VAL A 15 -28.31 -18.75 12.34
C VAL A 15 -27.03 -18.55 13.15
N ILE A 16 -26.90 -19.18 14.32
CA ILE A 16 -25.69 -19.12 15.15
C ILE A 16 -24.47 -19.64 14.38
N ILE A 17 -24.59 -20.82 13.75
CA ILE A 17 -23.52 -21.41 12.93
C ILE A 17 -23.14 -20.48 11.79
N TYR A 18 -24.11 -19.88 11.11
CA TYR A 18 -23.87 -18.94 10.01
C TYR A 18 -23.14 -17.67 10.48
N VAL A 19 -23.54 -17.10 11.61
CA VAL A 19 -22.85 -15.93 12.19
C VAL A 19 -21.41 -16.28 12.59
N VAL A 20 -21.18 -17.43 13.20
CA VAL A 20 -19.83 -17.92 13.54
C VAL A 20 -18.99 -18.10 12.27
N TYR A 21 -19.57 -18.64 11.20
CA TYR A 21 -18.91 -18.76 9.91
C TYR A 21 -18.49 -17.38 9.36
N LEU A 22 -19.38 -16.39 9.39
CA LEU A 22 -19.06 -15.02 8.97
C LEU A 22 -17.94 -14.40 9.81
N LEU A 23 -17.93 -14.61 11.13
CA LEU A 23 -16.87 -14.13 12.01
C LEU A 23 -15.51 -14.74 11.63
N ILE A 24 -15.46 -16.05 11.37
CA ILE A 24 -14.21 -16.71 10.95
C ILE A 24 -13.71 -16.13 9.62
N VAL A 25 -14.59 -15.93 8.64
CA VAL A 25 -14.22 -15.34 7.34
C VAL A 25 -13.70 -13.91 7.51
N ALA A 26 -14.37 -13.10 8.34
CA ALA A 26 -13.94 -11.73 8.63
C ALA A 26 -12.58 -11.71 9.32
N LEU A 27 -12.36 -12.57 10.32
CA LEU A 27 -11.08 -12.69 11.03
C LEU A 27 -9.94 -13.14 10.11
N LYS A 28 -10.18 -14.14 9.25
CA LYS A 28 -9.21 -14.58 8.24
C LYS A 28 -8.82 -13.44 7.31
N LYS A 29 -9.80 -12.63 6.87
CA LYS A 29 -9.56 -11.45 6.04
C LYS A 29 -8.72 -10.40 6.77
N TYR A 30 -9.05 -10.13 8.04
CA TYR A 30 -8.34 -9.15 8.87
C TYR A 30 -6.88 -9.54 9.13
N ILE A 31 -6.64 -10.77 9.58
CA ILE A 31 -5.29 -11.30 9.89
C ILE A 31 -4.42 -11.29 8.63
N LYS A 32 -4.97 -11.64 7.47
CA LYS A 32 -4.22 -11.59 6.20
C LYS A 32 -3.92 -10.17 5.74
N SER A 33 -4.76 -9.19 6.10
CA SER A 33 -4.62 -7.79 5.67
C SER A 33 -3.65 -6.97 6.52
N GLU A 34 -3.44 -7.33 7.78
CA GLU A 34 -2.55 -6.62 8.69
C GLU A 34 -1.06 -6.60 8.24
N PRO A 35 -0.43 -7.74 7.86
CA PRO A 35 0.98 -7.74 7.44
C PRO A 35 1.19 -6.94 6.15
N VAL A 36 0.21 -6.97 5.24
CA VAL A 36 0.26 -6.21 3.97
C VAL A 36 0.21 -4.70 4.22
N ARG A 37 -0.55 -4.24 5.23
CA ARG A 37 -0.58 -2.82 5.59
C ARG A 37 0.74 -2.36 6.19
N LYS A 38 1.32 -3.15 7.10
CA LYS A 38 2.62 -2.86 7.72
C LYS A 38 3.75 -2.81 6.69
N GLU A 39 3.79 -3.77 5.76
CA GLU A 39 4.76 -3.80 4.67
C GLU A 39 4.62 -2.59 3.74
N LYS A 40 3.37 -2.17 3.45
CA LYS A 40 3.10 -0.95 2.66
C LYS A 40 3.52 0.33 3.40
N GLU A 41 3.26 0.41 4.71
CA GLU A 41 3.68 1.53 5.56
C GLU A 41 5.21 1.61 5.68
N GLU A 42 5.88 0.48 5.86
CA GLU A 42 7.34 0.38 5.91
C GLU A 42 7.98 0.74 4.56
N TYR A 43 7.41 0.25 3.47
CA TYR A 43 7.84 0.62 2.12
C TYR A 43 7.70 2.13 1.86
N VAL A 44 6.60 2.77 2.30
CA VAL A 44 6.40 4.22 2.17
C VAL A 44 7.48 5.02 2.93
N LYS A 45 8.04 4.46 4.01
CA LYS A 45 9.17 5.07 4.74
C LYS A 45 10.51 4.89 4.04
N THR A 46 10.62 4.15 2.94
CA THR A 46 11.84 4.09 2.15
C THR A 46 11.92 5.25 1.16
N LEU A 47 13.13 5.64 0.74
CA LEU A 47 13.30 6.65 -0.30
C LEU A 47 12.51 6.28 -1.58
N GLY A 48 12.53 5.01 -1.98
CA GLY A 48 11.77 4.54 -3.14
C GLY A 48 10.25 4.64 -2.96
N GLY A 49 9.75 4.37 -1.75
CA GLY A 49 8.35 4.60 -1.39
C GLY A 49 7.95 6.07 -1.48
N VAL A 50 8.78 6.98 -0.95
CA VAL A 50 8.57 8.43 -1.03
C VAL A 50 8.56 8.90 -2.50
N ILE A 51 9.54 8.48 -3.31
CA ILE A 51 9.58 8.78 -4.76
C ILE A 51 8.30 8.31 -5.44
N LYS A 52 7.88 7.07 -5.17
CA LYS A 52 6.68 6.51 -5.79
C LYS A 52 5.41 7.21 -5.32
N LYS A 53 5.33 7.58 -4.05
CA LYS A 53 4.20 8.32 -3.47
C LYS A 53 4.03 9.66 -4.15
N HIS A 54 5.06 10.51 -4.14
CA HIS A 54 5.04 11.84 -4.77
C HIS A 54 4.74 11.75 -6.27
N ARG A 55 5.35 10.80 -6.98
CA ARG A 55 5.03 10.57 -8.40
C ARG A 55 3.54 10.29 -8.64
N MET A 56 2.90 9.50 -7.77
CA MET A 56 1.48 9.16 -7.89
C MET A 56 0.57 10.32 -7.49
N GLU A 57 0.96 11.11 -6.48
CA GLU A 57 0.26 12.34 -6.06
C GLU A 57 0.28 13.40 -7.18
N CYS A 58 1.42 13.53 -7.87
CA CYS A 58 1.56 14.36 -9.06
C CYS A 58 0.98 13.73 -10.35
N GLN A 59 0.36 12.54 -10.27
CA GLN A 59 -0.22 11.81 -11.40
C GLN A 59 0.74 11.54 -12.59
N MET A 60 2.03 11.39 -12.31
CA MET A 60 3.06 11.23 -13.34
C MET A 60 3.35 9.74 -13.63
N THR A 61 3.63 9.41 -14.89
CA THR A 61 4.10 8.07 -15.28
C THR A 61 5.61 7.92 -15.04
N GLN A 62 6.14 6.69 -15.02
CA GLN A 62 7.58 6.50 -14.88
C GLN A 62 8.33 7.01 -16.12
N GLU A 63 7.69 6.86 -17.28
CA GLU A 63 8.12 7.34 -18.58
C GLU A 63 8.23 8.86 -18.58
N PHE A 64 7.19 9.56 -18.11
CA PHE A 64 7.18 11.02 -18.02
C PHE A 64 8.30 11.55 -17.13
N VAL A 65 8.48 10.96 -15.94
CA VAL A 65 9.57 11.36 -15.03
C VAL A 65 10.93 11.10 -15.67
N ALA A 66 11.09 9.95 -16.35
CA ALA A 66 12.34 9.58 -16.99
C ALA A 66 12.72 10.52 -18.14
N GLU A 67 11.76 10.84 -19.00
CA GLU A 67 11.91 11.80 -20.10
C GLU A 67 12.26 13.19 -19.57
N THR A 68 11.55 13.64 -18.53
CA THR A 68 11.79 14.96 -17.93
C THR A 68 13.17 15.08 -17.29
N LEU A 69 13.65 14.02 -16.63
CA LEU A 69 14.97 13.99 -15.98
C LEU A 69 16.10 13.59 -16.94
N GLY A 70 15.80 13.21 -18.18
CA GLY A 70 16.81 12.73 -19.14
C GLY A 70 17.47 11.41 -18.72
N VAL A 71 16.73 10.55 -18.01
CA VAL A 71 17.21 9.24 -17.51
C VAL A 71 16.40 8.10 -18.12
N SER A 72 16.85 6.86 -17.94
CA SER A 72 16.07 5.71 -18.38
C SER A 72 14.86 5.47 -17.48
N ARG A 73 13.73 5.05 -18.09
CA ARG A 73 12.55 4.55 -17.35
C ARG A 73 12.91 3.45 -16.33
N GLN A 74 13.90 2.62 -16.68
CA GLN A 74 14.40 1.57 -15.80
C GLN A 74 15.04 2.15 -14.53
N ALA A 75 15.76 3.27 -14.62
CA ALA A 75 16.32 3.95 -13.46
C ALA A 75 15.20 4.44 -12.52
N VAL A 76 14.18 5.12 -13.06
CA VAL A 76 13.01 5.58 -12.27
C VAL A 76 12.28 4.40 -11.62
N SER A 77 12.16 3.27 -12.30
CA SER A 77 11.57 2.05 -11.74
C SER A 77 12.40 1.49 -10.59
N LYS A 78 13.73 1.43 -10.73
CA LYS A 78 14.65 0.97 -9.69
C LYS A 78 14.69 1.89 -8.47
N TRP A 79 14.53 3.20 -8.66
CA TRP A 79 14.41 4.14 -7.56
C TRP A 79 13.10 3.92 -6.82
N GLY A 80 11.98 3.88 -7.56
CA GLY A 80 10.66 3.68 -6.97
C GLY A 80 10.52 2.36 -6.22
N ASN A 81 11.14 1.28 -6.66
CA ASN A 81 11.06 -0.02 -5.98
C ASN A 81 12.17 -0.27 -4.93
N GLY A 82 13.05 0.71 -4.70
CA GLY A 82 14.15 0.59 -3.72
C GLY A 82 15.31 -0.32 -4.16
N SER A 83 15.40 -0.70 -5.43
CA SER A 83 16.53 -1.52 -5.94
C SER A 83 17.82 -0.72 -6.16
N SER A 84 17.73 0.61 -6.25
CA SER A 84 18.88 1.50 -6.31
C SER A 84 18.46 2.89 -5.84
N ASP A 85 19.40 3.68 -5.35
CA ASP A 85 19.13 5.08 -5.01
C ASP A 85 19.44 6.03 -6.20
N PRO A 86 18.69 7.13 -6.34
CA PRO A 86 19.05 8.21 -7.25
C PRO A 86 20.35 8.88 -6.79
N SER A 87 21.15 9.37 -7.75
CA SER A 87 22.27 10.25 -7.42
C SER A 87 21.77 11.55 -6.79
N THR A 88 22.64 12.29 -6.08
CA THR A 88 22.28 13.57 -5.47
C THR A 88 21.66 14.55 -6.49
N THR A 89 22.19 14.60 -7.71
CA THR A 89 21.64 15.42 -8.79
C THR A 89 20.22 14.99 -9.17
N ASN A 90 19.98 13.69 -9.31
CA ASN A 90 18.67 13.16 -9.66
C ASN A 90 17.67 13.32 -8.52
N LEU A 91 18.11 13.22 -7.27
CA LEU A 91 17.28 13.48 -6.10
C LEU A 91 16.80 14.94 -6.07
N ILE A 92 17.69 15.89 -6.35
CA ILE A 92 17.33 17.31 -6.45
C ILE A 92 16.36 17.53 -7.61
N ALA A 93 16.60 16.92 -8.76
CA ALA A 93 15.71 17.03 -9.92
C ALA A 93 14.31 16.43 -9.66
N LEU A 94 14.23 15.29 -8.96
CA LEU A 94 12.97 14.69 -8.53
C LEU A 94 12.20 15.61 -7.58
N ALA A 95 12.89 16.18 -6.59
CA ALA A 95 12.27 17.10 -5.64
C ALA A 95 11.69 18.33 -6.36
N SER A 96 12.47 18.94 -7.25
CA SER A 96 12.00 20.05 -8.09
C SER A 96 10.83 19.67 -8.99
N LEU A 97 10.81 18.44 -9.53
CA LEU A 97 9.71 17.96 -10.38
C LEU A 97 8.41 17.74 -9.59
N PHE A 98 8.53 17.33 -8.32
CA PHE A 98 7.40 17.12 -7.42
C PHE A 98 6.98 18.37 -6.64
N ASP A 99 7.62 19.53 -6.92
CA ASP A 99 7.37 20.80 -6.24
C ASP A 99 7.60 20.74 -4.71
N ILE A 100 8.61 19.98 -4.29
CA ILE A 100 9.04 19.87 -2.89
C ILE A 100 10.54 20.09 -2.76
N THR A 101 11.02 20.34 -1.53
CA THR A 101 12.47 20.41 -1.29
C THR A 101 13.07 19.02 -1.10
N PRO A 102 14.35 18.79 -1.49
CA PRO A 102 15.04 17.52 -1.22
C PRO A 102 15.08 17.17 0.28
N VAL A 103 15.11 18.20 1.13
CA VAL A 103 15.11 18.04 2.59
C VAL A 103 13.76 17.53 3.09
N GLU A 104 12.64 18.03 2.56
CA GLU A 104 11.30 17.52 2.89
C GLU A 104 11.15 16.07 2.45
N MET A 105 11.60 15.75 1.23
CA MET A 105 11.59 14.40 0.70
C MET A 105 12.35 13.41 1.60
N LEU A 106 13.52 13.81 2.12
CA LEU A 106 14.31 12.97 3.02
C LEU A 106 13.73 12.87 4.43
N LYS A 107 13.00 13.90 4.90
CA LYS A 107 12.33 13.85 6.22
C LYS A 107 11.22 12.80 6.28
N GLU A 108 10.59 12.48 5.15
CA GLU A 108 9.54 11.45 5.07
C GLU A 108 10.06 10.00 5.20
N ILE A 109 11.37 9.80 5.12
CA ILE A 109 12.02 8.49 5.25
C ILE A 109 12.12 8.04 6.73
N ARG A 110 11.78 8.93 7.67
CA ARG A 110 11.98 8.73 9.11
C ARG A 110 10.90 7.90 9.80
#